data_AF-A5KST0-F1
#
_entry.id   AF-A5KST0-F1
#
_cell.length_a   1.000
_cell.length_b   1.000
_cell.length_c   1.000
_cell.angle_alpha   90.00
_cell.angle_beta   90.00
_cell.angle_gamma   90.00
#
_symmetry.space_group_name_H-M   'P 1'
#
loop_
_entity.id
_entity.type
_entity.pdbx_description
1 polymer ?
#
loop_
_entity_poly.entity_id
_entity_poly.type
_entity_poly.pdbx_seq_one_letter_code
_entity_poly.pdbx_strand_id
1 'polypeptide(L)'
;MDIYQGLTLGLLVAIGAETTYLIAKQPSTIRRKGGIATLVDTSVLIDGRIVSVARAGFAGGTLIVPRSVVAELQYMADNADHDKRMRARYGLDVIQELQQMKGVTVEVLQDPKTKDVDGQLVILAKQYNAQLCTIDYNLNKVAQVEGITVLNVNELAQALRTTHLPGETYKLQLVQKGSDSHQGVGYLEDGTMVVVEQSSNLIGKDVLVEFTRVLQTQAGRMMFARRVEDASARQANFKPQKQPKKQPSQTNGNDNKKPQPQQSQNQSQPKPKPATPVNKPQNNPSQSQQNNWRKPKATPEDSLIALANKQKDGNE
;
A
#
# COMPACT_ATOMS: atom_id res chain seq x y z
N MET A 1 35.45 -3.11 65.59
CA MET A 1 34.82 -3.63 64.36
C MET A 1 33.83 -4.68 64.80
N ASP A 2 32.57 -4.28 64.94
CA ASP A 2 31.56 -5.15 65.53
C ASP A 2 31.17 -6.28 64.57
N ILE A 3 30.77 -7.43 65.11
CA ILE A 3 30.37 -8.61 64.32
C ILE A 3 29.28 -8.23 63.30
N TYR A 4 28.39 -7.31 63.68
CA TYR A 4 27.35 -6.74 62.81
C TYR A 4 27.91 -5.97 61.60
N GLN A 5 29.03 -5.25 61.73
CA GLN A 5 29.67 -4.53 60.61
C GLN A 5 30.26 -5.51 59.58
N GLY A 6 30.85 -6.61 60.03
CA GLY A 6 31.35 -7.66 59.12
C GLY A 6 30.22 -8.34 58.36
N LEU A 7 29.10 -8.61 59.04
CA LEU A 7 27.94 -9.29 58.46
C LEU A 7 27.20 -8.38 57.44
N THR A 8 27.04 -7.09 57.73
CA THR A 8 26.45 -6.13 56.76
C THR A 8 27.34 -5.92 55.54
N LEU A 9 28.67 -5.88 55.71
CA LEU A 9 29.61 -5.77 54.58
C LEU A 9 29.56 -7.01 53.69
N GLY A 10 29.53 -8.22 54.28
CA GLY A 10 29.38 -9.47 53.55
C GLY A 10 28.08 -9.54 52.74
N LEU A 11 26.96 -9.11 53.32
CA LEU A 11 25.66 -9.04 52.62
C LEU A 11 25.70 -8.06 51.43
N LEU A 12 26.30 -6.88 51.61
CA LEU A 12 26.44 -5.88 50.55
C LEU A 12 27.30 -6.39 49.38
N VAL A 13 28.39 -7.10 49.67
CA VAL A 13 29.25 -7.73 48.65
C VAL A 13 28.51 -8.86 47.92
N ALA A 14 27.72 -9.68 48.63
CA ALA A 14 26.91 -10.73 48.01
C ALA A 14 25.86 -10.14 47.04
N ILE A 15 25.08 -9.15 47.49
CA ILE A 15 24.09 -8.46 46.65
C ILE A 15 24.78 -7.75 45.48
N GLY A 16 25.94 -7.12 45.70
CA GLY A 16 26.73 -6.48 44.65
C GLY A 16 27.23 -7.48 43.59
N ALA A 17 27.71 -8.66 44.00
CA ALA A 17 28.15 -9.71 43.10
C ALA A 17 26.98 -10.32 42.32
N GLU A 18 25.84 -10.57 42.99
CA GLU A 18 24.65 -11.17 42.40
C GLU A 18 23.95 -10.21 41.42
N THR A 19 23.84 -8.93 41.77
CA THR A 19 23.33 -7.90 40.84
C THR A 19 24.26 -7.67 39.65
N THR A 20 25.58 -7.65 39.87
CA THR A 20 26.57 -7.57 38.77
C THR A 20 26.51 -8.80 37.87
N TYR A 21 26.36 -10.01 38.43
CA TYR A 21 26.21 -11.25 37.67
C TYR A 21 24.93 -11.26 36.83
N LEU A 22 23.80 -10.80 37.38
CA LEU A 22 22.55 -10.67 36.64
C LEU A 22 22.64 -9.65 35.50
N ILE A 23 23.29 -8.50 35.72
CA ILE A 23 23.52 -7.49 34.66
C ILE A 23 24.45 -8.04 33.57
N ALA A 24 25.54 -8.73 33.94
CA ALA A 24 26.47 -9.35 33.00
C ALA A 24 25.85 -10.53 32.21
N LYS A 25 24.77 -11.13 32.73
CA LYS A 25 24.05 -12.26 32.13
C LYS A 25 22.77 -11.86 31.40
N GLN A 26 22.32 -10.61 31.51
CA GLN A 26 21.28 -10.10 30.60
C GLN A 26 21.86 -10.08 29.18
N PRO A 27 21.17 -10.68 28.18
CA PRO A 27 21.61 -10.57 26.78
C PRO A 27 21.66 -9.09 26.44
N SER A 28 22.82 -8.63 25.93
CA SER A 28 23.12 -7.22 25.71
C SER A 28 22.00 -6.55 24.93
N THR A 29 21.16 -5.76 25.62
CA THR A 29 20.11 -5.00 24.95
C THR A 29 20.79 -4.09 23.93
N ILE A 30 20.39 -4.19 22.66
CA ILE A 30 20.95 -3.38 21.57
C ILE A 30 20.48 -1.94 21.80
N ARG A 31 21.29 -1.22 22.58
CA ARG A 31 21.15 0.15 23.07
C ARG A 31 22.58 0.69 23.15
N ARG A 32 22.99 1.73 22.41
CA ARG A 32 22.21 2.75 21.69
C ARG A 32 22.98 3.18 20.44
N LYS A 33 22.27 3.56 19.38
CA LYS A 33 22.03 5.00 19.12
C LYS A 33 20.62 5.28 18.58
N GLY A 34 19.65 5.44 19.49
CA GLY A 34 18.41 6.19 19.23
C GLY A 34 17.43 5.65 18.18
N GLY A 35 17.11 4.36 18.19
CA GLY A 35 16.03 3.80 17.35
C GLY A 35 15.56 2.43 17.84
N ILE A 36 14.42 1.96 17.31
CA ILE A 36 14.04 0.55 17.40
C ILE A 36 14.92 -0.20 16.38
N ALA A 37 15.46 -1.35 16.76
CA ALA A 37 16.27 -2.15 15.83
C ALA A 37 15.38 -2.92 14.85
N THR A 38 15.87 -3.15 13.64
CA THR A 38 15.17 -3.89 12.59
C THR A 38 16.00 -5.09 12.16
N LEU A 39 15.49 -6.30 12.37
CA LEU A 39 16.07 -7.53 11.84
C LEU A 39 15.77 -7.63 10.35
N VAL A 40 16.78 -7.95 9.54
CA VAL A 40 16.67 -8.04 8.08
C VAL A 40 16.76 -9.51 7.65
N ASP A 41 15.76 -9.94 6.89
CA ASP A 41 15.62 -11.27 6.31
C ASP A 41 16.34 -11.41 4.95
N THR A 42 16.80 -12.62 4.64
CA THR A 42 17.33 -13.08 3.34
C THR A 42 16.48 -12.60 2.17
N SER A 43 15.15 -12.68 2.28
CA SER A 43 14.23 -12.30 1.18
C SER A 43 14.36 -10.82 0.78
N VAL A 44 14.53 -9.92 1.75
CA VAL A 44 14.68 -8.46 1.55
C VAL A 44 16.04 -8.12 0.95
N LEU A 45 17.09 -8.82 1.37
CA LEU A 45 18.44 -8.62 0.86
C LEU A 45 18.53 -9.02 -0.62
N ILE A 46 17.90 -10.13 -1.01
CA ILE A 46 17.84 -10.58 -2.42
C ILE A 46 17.04 -9.63 -3.31
N ASP A 47 15.98 -9.01 -2.79
CA ASP A 47 15.18 -8.02 -3.51
C ASP A 47 15.90 -6.66 -3.67
N GLY A 48 16.74 -6.29 -2.70
CA GLY A 48 17.63 -5.13 -2.75
C GLY A 48 16.97 -3.75 -2.61
N ARG A 49 15.64 -3.62 -2.74
CA ARG A 49 14.96 -2.30 -2.60
C ARG A 49 15.14 -1.65 -1.23
N ILE A 50 15.51 -2.43 -0.21
CA ILE A 50 15.91 -1.93 1.12
C ILE A 50 17.01 -0.87 1.04
N VAL A 51 17.94 -0.96 0.07
CA VAL A 51 18.96 0.06 -0.19
C VAL A 51 18.33 1.42 -0.51
N SER A 52 17.33 1.44 -1.39
CA SER A 52 16.61 2.67 -1.77
C SER A 52 15.78 3.22 -0.62
N VAL A 53 15.14 2.34 0.17
CA VAL A 53 14.40 2.72 1.40
C VAL A 53 15.33 3.35 2.43
N ALA A 54 16.52 2.77 2.63
CA ALA A 54 17.52 3.27 3.56
C ALA A 54 18.13 4.61 3.10
N ARG A 55 18.48 4.71 1.81
CA ARG A 55 18.98 5.94 1.17
C ARG A 55 17.97 7.09 1.24
N ALA A 56 16.68 6.79 1.17
CA ALA A 56 15.60 7.76 1.34
C ALA A 56 15.31 8.14 2.81
N GLY A 57 16.03 7.56 3.78
CA GLY A 57 15.87 7.84 5.21
C GLY A 57 14.74 7.09 5.91
N PHE A 58 14.10 6.12 5.25
CA PHE A 58 12.99 5.34 5.83
C PHE A 58 13.45 4.09 6.60
N ALA A 59 14.73 3.70 6.52
CA ALA A 59 15.32 2.67 7.38
C ALA A 59 15.84 3.31 8.68
N GLY A 60 14.94 3.51 9.66
CA GLY A 60 15.29 4.06 10.96
C GLY A 60 15.99 3.07 11.90
N GLY A 61 16.86 3.57 12.78
CA GLY A 61 17.54 2.76 13.79
C GLY A 61 18.72 1.94 13.26
N THR A 62 19.02 0.83 13.94
CA THR A 62 20.05 -0.13 13.53
C THR A 62 19.41 -1.26 12.72
N LEU A 63 19.90 -1.48 11.51
CA LEU A 63 19.62 -2.68 10.73
C LEU A 63 20.49 -3.82 11.26
N ILE A 64 19.86 -4.90 11.72
CA ILE A 64 20.53 -6.10 12.22
C ILE A 64 20.41 -7.19 11.16
N VAL A 65 21.53 -7.73 10.72
CA VAL A 65 21.57 -8.92 9.86
C VAL A 65 22.08 -10.11 10.70
N PRO A 66 21.24 -11.11 11.03
CA PRO A 66 21.71 -12.29 11.77
C PRO A 66 22.78 -13.08 10.99
N ARG A 67 23.68 -13.75 11.71
CA ARG A 67 24.74 -14.54 11.07
C ARG A 67 24.17 -15.76 10.34
N SER A 68 23.02 -16.29 10.78
CA SER A 68 22.21 -17.29 10.09
C SER A 68 21.78 -16.84 8.68
N VAL A 69 21.18 -15.66 8.54
CA VAL A 69 20.81 -15.04 7.25
C VAL A 69 22.02 -14.90 6.32
N VAL A 70 23.16 -14.41 6.83
CA VAL A 70 24.41 -14.35 6.04
C VAL A 70 24.90 -15.74 5.63
N ALA A 71 24.72 -16.76 6.49
CA ALA A 71 25.14 -18.13 6.20
C ALA A 71 24.22 -18.81 5.16
N GLU A 72 22.93 -18.50 5.17
CA GLU A 72 21.97 -18.94 4.16
C GLU A 72 22.31 -18.35 2.78
N LEU A 73 22.54 -17.03 2.70
CA LEU A 73 22.99 -16.37 1.48
C LEU A 73 24.30 -16.98 0.94
N GLN A 74 25.28 -17.23 1.83
CA GLN A 74 26.53 -17.92 1.45
C GLN A 74 26.27 -19.33 0.92
N TYR A 75 25.45 -20.12 1.62
CA TYR A 75 25.10 -21.48 1.20
C TYR A 75 24.38 -21.49 -0.17
N MET A 76 23.46 -20.56 -0.41
CA MET A 76 22.79 -20.39 -1.69
C MET A 76 23.74 -19.93 -2.80
N ALA A 77 24.69 -19.03 -2.51
CA ALA A 77 25.67 -18.51 -3.46
C ALA A 77 26.66 -19.57 -3.99
N ASP A 78 26.90 -20.61 -3.18
CA ASP A 78 27.80 -21.72 -3.50
C ASP A 78 27.07 -22.94 -4.10
N ASN A 79 25.89 -23.31 -3.55
CA ASN A 79 25.27 -24.62 -3.81
C ASN A 79 24.00 -24.59 -4.67
N ALA A 80 23.39 -23.43 -4.92
CA ALA A 80 22.15 -23.35 -5.69
C ALA A 80 22.38 -23.40 -7.22
N ASP A 81 21.30 -23.34 -8.01
CA ASP A 81 21.32 -23.11 -9.46
C ASP A 81 21.83 -21.70 -9.83
N HIS A 82 22.17 -21.47 -11.11
CA HIS A 82 22.86 -20.24 -11.55
C HIS A 82 22.13 -18.96 -11.13
N ASP A 83 20.82 -18.89 -11.36
CA ASP A 83 20.02 -17.70 -11.06
C ASP A 83 19.91 -17.44 -9.56
N LYS A 84 19.70 -18.49 -8.76
CA LYS A 84 19.71 -18.37 -7.29
C LYS A 84 21.09 -18.00 -6.74
N ARG A 85 22.19 -18.53 -7.29
CA ARG A 85 23.55 -18.13 -6.90
C ARG A 85 23.80 -16.65 -7.18
N MET A 86 23.40 -16.15 -8.34
CA MET A 86 23.53 -14.73 -8.69
C MET A 86 22.71 -13.84 -7.75
N ARG A 87 21.46 -14.22 -7.44
CA ARG A 87 20.60 -13.51 -6.48
C ARG A 87 21.17 -13.52 -5.06
N ALA A 88 21.72 -14.64 -4.60
CA ALA A 88 22.31 -14.74 -3.27
C ALA A 88 23.60 -13.91 -3.13
N ARG A 89 24.43 -13.86 -4.17
CA ARG A 89 25.59 -12.95 -4.23
C ARG A 89 25.16 -11.49 -4.18
N TYR A 90 24.16 -11.11 -4.96
CA TYR A 90 23.59 -9.76 -4.90
C TYR A 90 23.05 -9.42 -3.50
N GLY A 91 22.44 -10.38 -2.79
CA GLY A 91 22.03 -10.20 -1.39
C GLY A 91 23.20 -9.93 -0.43
N LEU A 92 24.37 -10.52 -0.67
CA LEU A 92 25.60 -10.20 0.09
C LEU A 92 26.15 -8.81 -0.28
N ASP A 93 26.12 -8.45 -1.56
CA ASP A 93 26.53 -7.12 -2.04
C ASP A 93 25.63 -6.02 -1.42
N VAL A 94 24.32 -6.27 -1.27
CA VAL A 94 23.37 -5.38 -0.60
C VAL A 94 23.71 -5.16 0.87
N ILE A 95 24.16 -6.19 1.62
CA ILE A 95 24.65 -6.00 3.00
C ILE A 95 25.85 -5.04 3.00
N GLN A 96 26.80 -5.23 2.07
CA GLN A 96 27.99 -4.40 1.97
C GLN A 96 27.65 -2.95 1.58
N GLU A 97 26.72 -2.73 0.64
CA GLU A 97 26.26 -1.39 0.27
C GLU A 97 25.60 -0.67 1.45
N LEU A 98 24.73 -1.36 2.20
CA LEU A 98 24.10 -0.81 3.41
C LEU A 98 25.15 -0.48 4.50
N GLN A 99 26.17 -1.31 4.70
CA GLN A 99 27.27 -1.06 5.64
C GLN A 99 28.13 0.16 5.27
N GLN A 100 28.30 0.44 3.98
CA GLN A 100 29.05 1.58 3.49
C GLN A 100 28.21 2.88 3.44
N MET A 101 26.90 2.80 3.65
CA MET A 101 25.98 3.93 3.52
C MET A 101 26.06 4.88 4.72
N LYS A 102 26.46 6.13 4.49
CA LYS A 102 26.47 7.18 5.51
C LYS A 102 25.06 7.42 6.06
N GLY A 103 24.92 7.37 7.38
CA GLY A 103 23.65 7.61 8.08
C GLY A 103 22.84 6.34 8.39
N VAL A 104 23.19 5.20 7.79
CA VAL A 104 22.63 3.89 8.13
C VAL A 104 23.59 3.19 9.09
N THR A 105 23.07 2.53 10.12
CA THR A 105 23.87 1.67 11.01
C THR A 105 23.49 0.23 10.74
N VAL A 106 24.46 -0.60 10.34
CA VAL A 106 24.25 -2.03 10.06
C VAL A 106 25.16 -2.85 10.98
N GLU A 107 24.56 -3.79 11.72
CA GLU A 107 25.27 -4.70 12.63
C GLU A 107 25.00 -6.15 12.24
N VAL A 108 26.04 -6.98 12.21
CA VAL A 108 25.90 -8.44 12.03
C VAL A 108 25.79 -9.10 13.39
N LEU A 109 24.60 -9.55 13.76
CA LEU A 109 24.35 -10.18 15.06
C LEU A 109 24.76 -11.65 15.02
N GLN A 110 25.54 -12.09 16.01
CA GLN A 110 25.84 -13.50 16.21
C GLN A 110 24.64 -14.20 16.83
N ASP A 111 24.15 -15.25 16.16
CA ASP A 111 23.02 -16.07 16.58
C ASP A 111 23.35 -17.58 16.50
N PRO A 112 22.58 -18.44 17.19
CA PRO A 112 22.79 -19.89 17.12
C PRO A 112 22.65 -20.44 15.70
N LYS A 113 23.52 -21.40 15.34
CA LYS A 113 23.38 -22.11 14.05
C LYS A 113 22.08 -22.92 14.04
N THR A 114 21.16 -22.50 13.19
CA THR A 114 19.85 -23.12 12.95
C THR A 114 19.77 -23.64 11.50
N LYS A 115 18.79 -24.54 11.24
CA LYS A 115 18.30 -24.82 9.88
C LYS A 115 17.01 -24.08 9.56
N ASP A 116 16.29 -23.65 10.59
CA ASP A 116 15.07 -22.87 10.52
C ASP A 116 15.44 -21.41 10.80
N VAL A 117 15.73 -20.66 9.73
CA VAL A 117 16.13 -19.24 9.79
C VAL A 117 14.92 -18.38 10.14
N ASP A 118 13.76 -18.68 9.57
CA ASP A 118 12.47 -18.00 9.82
C ASP A 118 12.07 -18.05 11.30
N GLY A 119 12.06 -19.24 11.90
CA GLY A 119 11.77 -19.42 13.33
C GLY A 119 12.79 -18.69 14.22
N GLN A 120 14.07 -18.71 13.84
CA GLN A 120 15.12 -17.99 14.55
C GLN A 120 14.95 -16.46 14.45
N LEU A 121 14.53 -15.92 13.30
CA LEU A 121 14.20 -14.50 13.12
C LEU A 121 13.05 -14.07 14.04
N VAL A 122 11.99 -14.88 14.16
CA VAL A 122 10.87 -14.62 15.09
C VAL A 122 11.32 -14.62 16.55
N ILE A 123 12.17 -15.58 16.95
CA ILE A 123 12.72 -15.66 18.31
C ILE A 123 13.61 -14.43 18.61
N LEU A 124 14.50 -14.06 17.70
CA LEU A 124 15.37 -12.88 17.84
C LEU A 124 14.55 -11.59 17.92
N ALA A 125 13.51 -11.44 17.09
CA ALA A 125 12.65 -10.26 17.08
C ALA A 125 11.97 -10.04 18.44
N LYS A 126 11.43 -11.12 19.05
CA LYS A 126 10.90 -11.08 20.41
C LYS A 126 11.98 -10.76 21.45
N GLN A 127 13.12 -11.47 21.42
CA GLN A 127 14.18 -11.33 22.40
C GLN A 127 14.75 -9.90 22.48
N TYR A 128 14.92 -9.25 21.33
CA TYR A 128 15.47 -7.89 21.26
C TYR A 128 14.40 -6.78 21.16
N ASN A 129 13.11 -7.14 21.18
CA ASN A 129 11.98 -6.24 20.90
C ASN A 129 12.23 -5.41 19.61
N ALA A 130 12.64 -6.13 18.55
CA ALA A 130 13.01 -5.58 17.25
C ALA A 130 11.85 -5.74 16.24
N GLN A 131 11.85 -4.89 15.22
CA GLN A 131 10.97 -5.02 14.06
C GLN A 131 11.57 -6.07 13.11
N LEU A 132 10.75 -6.71 12.28
CA LEU A 132 11.19 -7.68 11.28
C LEU A 132 10.96 -7.12 9.87
N CYS A 133 12.02 -6.90 9.11
CA CYS A 133 11.95 -6.53 7.71
C CYS A 133 12.03 -7.80 6.85
N THR A 134 10.90 -8.19 6.25
CA THR A 134 10.76 -9.35 5.34
C THR A 134 9.81 -8.99 4.20
N ILE A 135 9.98 -9.62 3.03
CA ILE A 135 8.97 -9.64 1.95
C ILE A 135 8.27 -11.00 1.83
N ASP A 136 8.67 -12.01 2.61
CA ASP A 136 8.00 -13.30 2.60
C ASP A 136 6.62 -13.21 3.25
N TYR A 137 5.64 -13.85 2.62
CA TYR A 137 4.24 -13.80 3.05
C TYR A 137 3.99 -14.64 4.32
N ASN A 138 4.65 -15.79 4.46
CA ASN A 138 4.43 -16.71 5.57
C ASN A 138 5.11 -16.20 6.83
N LEU A 139 6.38 -15.78 6.74
CA LEU A 139 7.13 -15.18 7.84
C LEU A 139 6.44 -13.90 8.35
N ASN A 140 5.94 -13.04 7.44
CA ASN A 140 5.12 -11.88 7.80
C ASN A 140 3.86 -12.32 8.59
N LYS A 141 3.12 -13.33 8.14
CA LYS A 141 1.94 -13.83 8.86
C LYS A 141 2.25 -14.42 10.24
N VAL A 142 3.32 -15.20 10.37
CA VAL A 142 3.77 -15.74 11.66
C VAL A 142 4.17 -14.61 12.60
N ALA A 143 4.99 -13.66 12.13
CA ALA A 143 5.43 -12.51 12.91
C ALA A 143 4.26 -11.63 13.39
N GLN A 144 3.25 -11.40 12.55
CA GLN A 144 2.02 -10.68 12.92
C GLN A 144 1.24 -11.38 14.04
N VAL A 145 1.05 -12.71 13.97
CA VAL A 145 0.39 -13.50 15.03
C VAL A 145 1.17 -13.41 16.34
N GLU A 146 2.50 -13.37 16.23
CA GLU A 146 3.44 -13.33 17.35
C GLU A 146 3.69 -11.93 17.93
N GLY A 147 2.94 -10.92 17.47
CA GLY A 147 2.98 -9.54 17.97
C GLY A 147 4.19 -8.71 17.51
N ILE A 148 4.98 -9.21 16.57
CA ILE A 148 6.15 -8.54 16.02
C ILE A 148 5.70 -7.53 14.95
N THR A 149 6.24 -6.31 15.00
CA THR A 149 6.00 -5.32 13.94
C THR A 149 6.79 -5.69 12.69
N VAL A 150 6.10 -5.90 11.57
CA VAL A 150 6.71 -6.25 10.28
C VAL A 150 6.87 -5.01 9.39
N LEU A 151 8.04 -4.84 8.80
CA LEU A 151 8.36 -3.81 7.80
C LEU A 151 8.45 -4.45 6.42
N ASN A 152 7.35 -4.48 5.69
CA ASN A 152 7.31 -5.08 4.34
C ASN A 152 7.57 -4.01 3.26
N VAL A 153 8.71 -4.11 2.58
CA VAL A 153 9.12 -3.19 1.50
C VAL A 153 8.13 -3.18 0.33
N ASN A 154 7.45 -4.30 0.07
CA ASN A 154 6.42 -4.38 -0.96
C ASN A 154 5.13 -3.63 -0.58
N GLU A 155 4.72 -3.69 0.69
CA GLU A 155 3.58 -2.93 1.21
C GLU A 155 3.88 -1.43 1.23
N LEU A 156 5.10 -1.05 1.64
CA LEU A 156 5.58 0.34 1.57
C LEU A 156 5.55 0.87 0.12
N ALA A 157 6.05 0.10 -0.85
CA ALA A 157 6.03 0.50 -2.26
C ALA A 157 4.59 0.65 -2.83
N GLN A 158 3.61 -0.10 -2.30
CA GLN A 158 2.20 0.04 -2.67
C GLN A 158 1.56 1.27 -2.03
N ALA A 159 1.84 1.54 -0.75
CA ALA A 159 1.41 2.76 -0.06
C ALA A 159 2.05 4.03 -0.67
N LEU A 160 3.26 3.88 -1.22
CA LEU A 160 4.03 4.79 -2.07
C LEU A 160 3.30 5.37 -3.29
N ARG A 161 2.32 4.63 -3.84
CA ARG A 161 1.75 4.95 -5.15
C ARG A 161 0.83 6.17 -5.07
N THR A 162 1.16 7.20 -5.84
CA THR A 162 0.32 8.40 -6.05
C THR A 162 -1.11 7.97 -6.37
N THR A 163 -2.02 8.23 -5.44
CA THR A 163 -3.44 7.95 -5.64
C THR A 163 -4.11 9.23 -6.05
N HIS A 164 -4.48 9.35 -7.32
CA HIS A 164 -5.25 10.49 -7.80
C HIS A 164 -6.60 10.57 -7.09
N LEU A 165 -6.86 11.74 -6.53
CA LEU A 165 -8.09 12.04 -5.81
C LEU A 165 -9.18 12.55 -6.75
N PRO A 166 -10.47 12.26 -6.47
CA PRO A 166 -11.58 12.97 -7.11
C PRO A 166 -11.41 14.50 -6.94
N GLY A 167 -11.54 15.25 -8.03
CA GLY A 167 -11.29 16.69 -8.10
C GLY A 167 -9.89 17.08 -8.60
N GLU A 168 -8.92 16.15 -8.66
CA GLU A 168 -7.63 16.43 -9.31
C GLU A 168 -7.77 16.50 -10.83
N THR A 169 -7.05 17.44 -11.45
CA THR A 169 -6.97 17.59 -12.90
C THR A 169 -5.69 16.96 -13.46
N TYR A 170 -5.81 16.17 -14.51
CA TYR A 170 -4.71 15.47 -15.18
C TYR A 170 -4.79 15.64 -16.70
N LYS A 171 -3.63 15.71 -17.38
CA LYS A 171 -3.57 15.78 -18.84
C LYS A 171 -3.43 14.36 -19.40
N LEU A 172 -4.53 13.80 -19.87
CA LEU A 172 -4.63 12.40 -20.31
C LEU A 172 -4.69 12.30 -21.83
N GLN A 173 -3.88 11.42 -22.44
CA GLN A 173 -4.09 11.03 -23.84
C GLN A 173 -5.20 9.98 -23.95
N LEU A 174 -6.19 10.24 -24.80
CA LEU A 174 -7.25 9.27 -25.10
C LEU A 174 -6.77 8.31 -26.19
N VAL A 175 -6.65 7.03 -25.85
CA VAL A 175 -6.10 5.99 -26.73
C VAL A 175 -7.20 5.31 -27.54
N GLN A 176 -8.37 5.05 -26.93
CA GLN A 176 -9.45 4.30 -27.55
C GLN A 176 -10.84 4.79 -27.11
N LYS A 177 -11.89 4.36 -27.83
CA LYS A 177 -13.29 4.62 -27.40
C LYS A 177 -13.63 3.77 -26.18
N GLY A 178 -14.45 4.31 -25.28
CA GLY A 178 -14.99 3.56 -24.14
C GLY A 178 -16.16 2.65 -24.52
N SER A 179 -16.74 2.01 -23.51
CA SER A 179 -17.88 1.11 -23.67
C SER A 179 -19.13 1.85 -24.16
N ASP A 180 -19.37 3.06 -23.66
CA ASP A 180 -20.43 3.94 -24.17
C ASP A 180 -19.94 4.80 -25.35
N SER A 181 -20.84 5.06 -26.31
CA SER A 181 -20.54 5.84 -27.53
C SER A 181 -20.01 7.26 -27.30
N HIS A 182 -20.20 7.81 -26.10
CA HIS A 182 -19.74 9.13 -25.69
C HIS A 182 -18.43 9.12 -24.88
N GLN A 183 -17.91 7.93 -24.51
CA GLN A 183 -16.70 7.80 -23.69
C GLN A 183 -15.43 7.67 -24.54
N GLY A 184 -14.35 8.23 -24.02
CA GLY A 184 -12.98 7.89 -24.40
C GLY A 184 -12.28 7.17 -23.24
N VAL A 185 -11.23 6.43 -23.53
CA VAL A 185 -10.39 5.74 -22.54
C VAL A 185 -8.93 6.10 -22.78
N GLY A 186 -8.26 6.51 -21.72
CA GLY A 186 -6.81 6.64 -21.63
C GLY A 186 -6.27 5.81 -20.48
N TYR A 187 -4.95 5.83 -20.32
CA TYR A 187 -4.24 5.14 -19.24
C TYR A 187 -3.30 6.12 -18.55
N LEU A 188 -3.17 5.98 -17.23
CA LEU A 188 -2.13 6.65 -16.46
C LEU A 188 -0.79 5.92 -16.59
N GLU A 189 0.29 6.57 -16.16
CA GLU A 189 1.65 6.02 -16.15
C GLU A 189 1.75 4.71 -15.33
N ASP A 190 0.89 4.52 -14.33
CA ASP A 190 0.82 3.29 -13.51
C ASP A 190 -0.01 2.16 -14.13
N GLY A 191 -0.56 2.37 -15.33
CA GLY A 191 -1.45 1.45 -16.03
C GLY A 191 -2.93 1.52 -15.63
N THR A 192 -3.31 2.39 -14.69
CA THR A 192 -4.73 2.57 -14.31
C THR A 192 -5.54 3.08 -15.50
N MET A 193 -6.62 2.37 -15.83
CA MET A 193 -7.52 2.75 -16.93
C MET A 193 -8.43 3.91 -16.52
N VAL A 194 -8.46 4.98 -17.30
CA VAL A 194 -9.28 6.17 -17.06
C VAL A 194 -10.34 6.31 -18.14
N VAL A 195 -11.61 6.21 -17.74
CA VAL A 195 -12.78 6.40 -18.60
C VAL A 195 -13.22 7.86 -18.52
N VAL A 196 -13.21 8.58 -19.65
CA VAL A 196 -13.51 10.01 -19.72
C VAL A 196 -14.84 10.23 -20.43
N GLU A 197 -15.80 10.84 -19.73
CA GLU A 197 -17.12 11.15 -20.28
C GLU A 197 -17.06 12.28 -21.34
N GLN A 198 -17.97 12.20 -22.32
CA GLN A 198 -18.12 13.18 -23.43
C GLN A 198 -16.82 13.46 -24.21
N SER A 199 -16.03 12.42 -24.49
CA SER A 199 -14.70 12.54 -25.09
C SER A 199 -14.41 11.58 -26.26
N SER A 200 -15.38 10.80 -26.72
CA SER A 200 -15.23 9.84 -27.84
C SER A 200 -14.89 10.47 -29.20
N ASN A 201 -14.98 11.80 -29.33
CA ASN A 201 -14.55 12.60 -30.47
C ASN A 201 -13.13 13.19 -30.33
N LEU A 202 -12.44 12.92 -29.21
CA LEU A 202 -11.10 13.43 -28.89
C LEU A 202 -10.05 12.31 -28.80
N ILE A 203 -10.36 11.11 -29.30
CA ILE A 203 -9.40 9.99 -29.38
C ILE A 203 -8.16 10.40 -30.19
N GLY A 204 -6.98 9.99 -29.73
CA GLY A 204 -5.66 10.37 -30.23
C GLY A 204 -5.12 11.68 -29.67
N LYS A 205 -5.90 12.44 -28.89
CA LYS A 205 -5.50 13.74 -28.34
C LYS A 205 -5.29 13.70 -26.84
N ASP A 206 -4.43 14.60 -26.36
CA ASP A 206 -4.35 14.96 -24.96
C ASP A 206 -5.54 15.86 -24.58
N VAL A 207 -6.17 15.54 -23.46
CA VAL A 207 -7.28 16.32 -22.88
C VAL A 207 -7.01 16.57 -21.40
N LEU A 208 -7.34 17.77 -20.92
CA LEU A 208 -7.38 18.04 -19.49
C LEU A 208 -8.68 17.44 -18.92
N VAL A 209 -8.54 16.55 -17.94
CA VAL A 209 -9.65 15.83 -17.32
C VAL A 209 -9.59 15.97 -15.81
N GLU A 210 -10.75 16.00 -15.15
CA GLU A 210 -10.89 16.03 -13.70
C GLU A 210 -11.44 14.67 -13.25
N PHE A 211 -10.73 13.98 -12.35
CA PHE A 211 -11.19 12.69 -11.84
C PHE A 211 -12.46 12.87 -11.01
N THR A 212 -13.45 12.00 -11.20
CA THR A 212 -14.76 12.08 -10.53
C THR A 212 -14.98 10.94 -9.54
N ARG A 213 -14.50 9.73 -9.85
CA ARG A 213 -14.60 8.55 -8.99
C ARG A 213 -13.56 7.48 -9.37
N VAL A 214 -13.17 6.69 -8.39
CA VAL A 214 -12.30 5.51 -8.57
C VAL A 214 -13.13 4.26 -8.28
N LEU A 215 -13.04 3.25 -9.14
CA LEU A 215 -13.57 1.90 -8.92
C LEU A 215 -12.42 0.89 -8.89
N GLN A 216 -12.49 -0.05 -7.95
CA GLN A 216 -11.69 -1.27 -8.01
C GLN A 216 -12.50 -2.35 -8.73
N THR A 217 -11.91 -2.98 -9.73
CA THR A 217 -12.52 -4.07 -10.50
C THR A 217 -11.66 -5.34 -10.41
N GLN A 218 -12.18 -6.48 -10.87
CA GLN A 218 -11.41 -7.73 -10.92
C GLN A 218 -10.17 -7.63 -11.84
N ALA A 219 -10.21 -6.77 -12.86
CA ALA A 219 -9.10 -6.53 -13.78
C ALA A 219 -8.09 -5.46 -13.29
N GLY A 220 -8.32 -4.86 -12.12
CA GLY A 220 -7.48 -3.80 -11.56
C GLY A 220 -8.25 -2.52 -11.24
N ARG A 221 -7.52 -1.42 -11.06
CA ARG A 221 -8.06 -0.10 -10.74
C ARG A 221 -8.55 0.59 -12.01
N MET A 222 -9.72 1.24 -11.92
CA MET A 222 -10.33 2.04 -12.97
C MET A 222 -10.72 3.40 -12.39
N MET A 223 -10.44 4.49 -13.11
CA MET A 223 -10.94 5.82 -12.74
C MET A 223 -11.94 6.31 -13.77
N PHE A 224 -12.84 7.18 -13.34
CA PHE A 224 -13.72 7.95 -14.22
C PHE A 224 -13.36 9.42 -14.08
N ALA A 225 -13.42 10.14 -15.20
CA ALA A 225 -13.11 11.56 -15.25
C ALA A 225 -14.08 12.30 -16.18
N ARG A 226 -14.21 13.60 -15.97
CA ARG A 226 -14.91 14.52 -16.88
C ARG A 226 -13.90 15.42 -17.57
N ARG A 227 -14.19 15.88 -18.80
CA ARG A 227 -13.36 16.89 -19.46
C ARG A 227 -13.44 18.21 -18.69
N VAL A 228 -12.30 18.82 -18.41
CA VAL A 228 -12.23 20.23 -18.01
C VAL A 228 -12.22 21.07 -19.29
N GLU A 229 -13.16 22.00 -19.42
CA GLU A 229 -13.11 22.95 -20.54
C GLU A 229 -12.08 24.03 -20.26
N ASP A 230 -11.10 24.19 -21.14
CA ASP A 230 -10.19 25.33 -21.08
C ASP A 230 -10.99 26.64 -21.16
N ALA A 231 -10.99 27.41 -20.06
CA ALA A 231 -11.73 28.67 -19.96
C ALA A 231 -11.37 29.66 -21.08
N SER A 232 -10.16 29.54 -21.63
CA SER A 232 -9.62 30.23 -22.80
C SER A 232 -10.54 30.21 -24.03
N ALA A 233 -11.34 29.15 -24.22
CA ALA A 233 -12.22 29.03 -25.39
C ALA A 233 -13.47 29.92 -25.33
N ARG A 234 -13.89 30.38 -24.14
CA ARG A 234 -15.17 31.10 -23.97
C ARG A 234 -15.11 32.59 -24.34
N GLN A 235 -13.92 33.17 -24.47
CA GLN A 235 -13.77 34.59 -24.85
C GLN A 235 -13.81 34.84 -26.37
N ALA A 236 -13.68 33.80 -27.21
CA ALA A 236 -13.59 33.96 -28.67
C ALA A 236 -14.94 34.23 -29.38
N ASN A 237 -16.09 34.16 -28.70
CA ASN A 237 -17.41 34.17 -29.36
C ASN A 237 -18.32 35.37 -29.03
N PHE A 238 -17.82 36.39 -28.32
CA PHE A 238 -18.53 37.67 -28.19
C PHE A 238 -18.37 38.52 -29.47
N LYS A 239 -19.21 38.25 -30.48
CA LYS A 239 -19.39 39.17 -31.61
C LYS A 239 -20.04 40.47 -31.11
N PRO A 240 -19.47 41.65 -31.35
CA PRO A 240 -20.12 42.92 -30.99
C PRO A 240 -21.40 43.11 -31.81
N GLN A 241 -22.55 43.25 -31.15
CA GLN A 241 -23.76 43.75 -31.79
C GLN A 241 -23.51 45.19 -32.25
N LYS A 242 -23.71 45.47 -33.55
CA LYS A 242 -23.57 46.82 -34.11
C LYS A 242 -24.62 47.74 -33.48
N GLN A 243 -24.15 48.84 -32.89
CA GLN A 243 -25.02 49.94 -32.45
C GLN A 243 -25.77 50.53 -33.67
N PRO A 244 -27.08 50.82 -33.56
CA PRO A 244 -27.79 51.55 -34.61
C PRO A 244 -27.33 53.02 -34.66
N LYS A 245 -27.13 53.53 -35.87
CA LYS A 245 -26.71 54.93 -36.11
C LYS A 245 -27.81 55.91 -35.71
N LYS A 246 -27.43 57.03 -35.09
CA LYS A 246 -28.31 58.20 -34.86
C LYS A 246 -28.47 59.02 -36.15
N GLN A 247 -29.68 59.52 -36.40
CA GLN A 247 -29.99 60.63 -37.31
C GLN A 247 -31.23 61.38 -36.75
N PRO A 248 -31.57 62.62 -37.22
CA PRO A 248 -31.61 63.74 -36.30
C PRO A 248 -32.98 64.07 -35.71
N SER A 249 -32.94 64.87 -34.64
CA SER A 249 -34.08 65.42 -33.90
C SER A 249 -34.92 66.42 -34.69
N GLN A 250 -36.24 66.31 -34.57
CA GLN A 250 -37.15 67.47 -34.54
C GLN A 250 -38.14 67.38 -33.37
N THR A 251 -38.60 68.54 -32.94
CA THR A 251 -39.24 68.89 -31.66
C THR A 251 -40.75 68.68 -31.61
N ASN A 252 -41.30 68.25 -30.45
CA ASN A 252 -42.15 69.08 -29.56
C ASN A 252 -42.96 68.25 -28.53
N GLY A 253 -43.26 68.85 -27.37
CA GLY A 253 -44.54 68.64 -26.66
C GLY A 253 -44.61 67.66 -25.47
N ASN A 254 -44.30 68.19 -24.27
CA ASN A 254 -45.10 68.10 -23.02
C ASN A 254 -45.54 66.78 -22.30
N ASP A 255 -45.61 66.94 -20.97
CA ASP A 255 -46.52 66.32 -19.98
C ASP A 255 -46.34 64.86 -19.46
N ASN A 256 -45.42 64.74 -18.49
CA ASN A 256 -45.71 64.46 -17.08
C ASN A 256 -46.70 63.32 -16.69
N LYS A 257 -46.18 62.12 -16.31
CA LYS A 257 -46.70 61.31 -15.17
C LYS A 257 -45.83 60.11 -14.74
N LYS A 258 -45.63 59.94 -13.42
CA LYS A 258 -45.49 58.65 -12.71
C LYS A 258 -46.92 58.06 -12.46
N PRO A 259 -47.17 56.79 -12.06
CA PRO A 259 -46.33 55.98 -11.16
C PRO A 259 -46.25 54.43 -11.36
N GLN A 260 -45.28 53.83 -10.65
CA GLN A 260 -45.23 52.49 -9.99
C GLN A 260 -45.52 51.15 -10.72
N PRO A 261 -44.94 50.02 -10.22
CA PRO A 261 -44.99 48.72 -10.88
C PRO A 261 -46.10 47.77 -10.39
N GLN A 262 -46.54 46.87 -11.27
CA GLN A 262 -47.23 45.61 -10.95
C GLN A 262 -46.22 44.46 -11.15
N GLN A 263 -46.01 43.43 -10.30
CA GLN A 263 -46.85 42.56 -9.44
C GLN A 263 -46.96 41.15 -10.07
N SER A 264 -46.97 40.11 -9.21
CA SER A 264 -47.23 38.66 -9.49
C SER A 264 -46.05 37.83 -10.05
N GLN A 265 -45.82 36.56 -9.67
CA GLN A 265 -46.38 35.63 -8.66
C GLN A 265 -45.30 34.55 -8.34
N ASN A 266 -45.12 34.08 -7.09
CA ASN A 266 -45.50 32.74 -6.56
C ASN A 266 -45.72 31.61 -7.61
N GLN A 267 -45.46 30.31 -7.43
CA GLN A 267 -45.07 29.40 -6.32
C GLN A 267 -44.67 28.04 -6.98
N SER A 268 -44.12 26.95 -6.38
CA SER A 268 -43.78 26.51 -5.01
C SER A 268 -42.67 25.43 -5.07
N GLN A 269 -42.05 25.07 -3.94
CA GLN A 269 -41.43 23.75 -3.70
C GLN A 269 -42.27 22.97 -2.65
N PRO A 270 -42.27 21.62 -2.64
CA PRO A 270 -42.80 20.85 -1.52
C PRO A 270 -41.77 19.88 -0.85
N LYS A 271 -41.76 19.92 0.48
CA LYS A 271 -41.23 18.93 1.46
C LYS A 271 -41.84 19.30 2.83
N PRO A 272 -41.75 18.48 3.90
CA PRO A 272 -41.51 17.02 4.01
C PRO A 272 -42.57 16.32 4.92
N LYS A 273 -42.46 15.00 5.17
CA LYS A 273 -42.91 14.35 6.45
C LYS A 273 -42.03 13.13 6.83
N PRO A 274 -41.94 12.73 8.12
CA PRO A 274 -40.95 11.75 8.63
C PRO A 274 -41.54 10.44 9.18
N ALA A 275 -40.69 9.44 9.49
CA ALA A 275 -40.99 8.25 10.31
C ALA A 275 -39.75 7.72 11.07
N THR A 276 -39.98 6.95 12.14
CA THR A 276 -39.08 6.65 13.28
C THR A 276 -38.36 5.26 13.20
N PRO A 277 -37.40 4.92 14.12
CA PRO A 277 -36.46 3.79 13.97
C PRO A 277 -36.90 2.45 14.60
N VAL A 278 -36.18 1.36 14.29
CA VAL A 278 -36.38 0.00 14.85
C VAL A 278 -35.03 -0.67 15.23
N ASN A 279 -35.11 -1.60 16.19
CA ASN A 279 -34.05 -2.15 17.06
C ASN A 279 -33.09 -3.21 16.49
N LYS A 280 -32.00 -3.44 17.25
CA LYS A 280 -31.18 -4.67 17.34
C LYS A 280 -31.68 -5.56 18.52
N PRO A 281 -31.58 -6.90 18.42
CA PRO A 281 -30.82 -7.71 19.40
C PRO A 281 -30.11 -8.92 18.72
N GLN A 282 -29.40 -9.87 19.35
CA GLN A 282 -28.48 -9.92 20.50
C GLN A 282 -27.78 -11.33 20.46
N ASN A 283 -26.65 -11.53 21.16
CA ASN A 283 -25.88 -12.79 21.17
C ASN A 283 -26.65 -14.04 21.66
N ASN A 284 -26.26 -15.22 21.18
CA ASN A 284 -25.84 -16.32 22.08
C ASN A 284 -24.96 -17.38 21.36
N PRO A 285 -24.00 -18.05 22.03
CA PRO A 285 -23.13 -19.08 21.44
C PRO A 285 -23.56 -20.52 21.84
N SER A 286 -23.29 -21.52 20.98
CA SER A 286 -23.08 -22.93 21.40
C SER A 286 -22.58 -23.88 20.29
N GLN A 287 -21.50 -24.60 20.62
CA GLN A 287 -21.24 -26.03 20.37
C GLN A 287 -21.25 -26.62 18.94
N SER A 288 -20.02 -26.94 18.48
CA SER A 288 -19.58 -28.25 17.96
C SER A 288 -20.54 -29.17 17.20
N GLN A 289 -20.22 -29.44 15.94
CA GLN A 289 -20.43 -30.77 15.33
C GLN A 289 -19.36 -31.06 14.27
N GLN A 290 -18.57 -32.12 14.49
CA GLN A 290 -17.79 -32.76 13.42
C GLN A 290 -18.76 -33.36 12.40
N ASN A 291 -18.53 -33.16 11.10
CA ASN A 291 -19.14 -34.00 10.07
C ASN A 291 -18.28 -34.13 8.81
N ASN A 292 -17.50 -35.21 8.81
CA ASN A 292 -17.21 -36.11 7.69
C ASN A 292 -17.43 -35.57 6.25
N TRP A 293 -16.36 -35.07 5.61
CA TRP A 293 -16.39 -34.69 4.20
C TRP A 293 -16.34 -35.94 3.29
N ARG A 294 -17.42 -36.15 2.55
CA ARG A 294 -17.53 -37.17 1.49
C ARG A 294 -16.64 -36.81 0.29
N LYS A 295 -16.08 -37.82 -0.39
CA LYS A 295 -15.40 -37.63 -1.68
C LYS A 295 -16.34 -36.97 -2.71
N PRO A 296 -15.85 -36.07 -3.59
CA PRO A 296 -16.67 -35.50 -4.65
C PRO A 296 -17.21 -36.59 -5.58
N LYS A 297 -18.42 -36.38 -6.12
CA LYS A 297 -18.90 -37.16 -7.27
C LYS A 297 -18.16 -36.68 -8.52
N ALA A 298 -17.73 -37.63 -9.35
CA ALA A 298 -17.11 -37.34 -10.64
C ALA A 298 -18.03 -36.47 -11.52
N THR A 299 -17.43 -35.52 -12.21
CA THR A 299 -18.09 -34.61 -13.14
C THR A 299 -18.22 -35.25 -14.53
N PRO A 300 -19.07 -34.70 -15.42
CA PRO A 300 -19.10 -35.12 -16.82
C PRO A 300 -17.76 -34.94 -17.54
N GLU A 301 -16.94 -33.99 -17.11
CA GLU A 301 -15.61 -33.69 -17.68
C GLU A 301 -14.58 -34.79 -17.37
N ASP A 302 -14.61 -35.34 -16.15
CA ASP A 302 -13.78 -36.49 -15.76
C ASP A 302 -14.02 -37.72 -16.67
N SER A 303 -15.25 -37.86 -17.17
CA SER A 303 -15.65 -38.95 -18.07
C SER A 303 -15.11 -38.77 -19.50
N LEU A 304 -14.91 -37.52 -19.94
CA LEU A 304 -14.32 -37.20 -21.24
C LEU A 304 -12.80 -37.42 -21.24
N ILE A 305 -12.12 -37.07 -20.14
CA ILE A 305 -10.68 -37.33 -19.97
C ILE A 305 -10.40 -38.85 -19.98
N ALA A 306 -11.27 -39.65 -19.35
CA ALA A 306 -11.18 -41.11 -19.38
C ALA A 306 -11.36 -41.70 -20.79
N LEU A 307 -12.21 -41.12 -21.65
CA LEU A 307 -12.34 -41.53 -23.04
C LEU A 307 -11.12 -41.14 -23.89
N ALA A 308 -10.56 -39.95 -23.67
CA ALA A 308 -9.40 -39.46 -24.42
C ALA A 308 -8.15 -40.32 -24.19
N ASN A 309 -7.88 -40.75 -22.95
CA ASN A 309 -6.77 -41.65 -22.66
C ASN A 309 -7.00 -43.05 -23.25
N LYS A 310 -8.24 -43.56 -23.23
CA LYS A 310 -8.57 -44.89 -23.79
C LYS A 310 -8.38 -44.99 -25.32
N GLN A 311 -8.28 -43.87 -26.04
CA GLN A 311 -7.93 -43.84 -27.47
C GLN A 311 -6.42 -43.76 -27.76
N LYS A 312 -5.57 -43.52 -26.75
CA LYS A 312 -4.10 -43.53 -26.90
C LYS A 312 -3.47 -44.91 -26.70
N ASP A 313 -4.03 -45.72 -25.81
CA ASP A 313 -3.47 -47.03 -25.42
C ASP A 313 -3.89 -48.19 -26.35
N GLY A 314 -4.41 -47.88 -27.55
CA GLY A 314 -4.99 -48.85 -28.48
C GLY A 314 -4.31 -48.92 -29.85
N ASN A 315 -3.08 -48.42 -29.98
CA ASN A 315 -2.40 -48.30 -31.27
C ASN A 315 -0.87 -48.54 -31.18
N GLU A 316 -0.49 -49.61 -30.49
CA GLU A 316 0.75 -50.39 -30.62
C GLU A 316 0.42 -51.89 -30.62
#